data_AF-A0A4Q9LG01-F1
#
_entry.id   AF-A0A4Q9LG01-F1
#
_cell.length_a   1.000
_cell.length_b   1.000
_cell.length_c   1.000
_cell.angle_alpha   90.00
_cell.angle_beta   90.00
_cell.angle_gamma   90.00
#
_symmetry.space_group_name_H-M   'P 1'
#
loop_
_entity.id
_entity.type
_entity.pdbx_description
1 polymer ?
#
loop_
_entity_poly.entity_id
_entity_poly.type
_entity_poly.pdbx_seq_one_letter_code
_entity_poly.pdbx_strand_id
1 'polypeptide(L)'
;CVELKGIITKEDPILRFSTLDYLKKEEEIIYKPNFVDSEYFNYKFYKRPIFIFCIELTSSSISTGLFDSSLDSLESVLLNRDFSILYESIAIFIFGREIKNFCFENEEVAEYVITDDINTPFVSTSLLISLDSEFYDLKITKLFEVLRNLKSKDSISCLKNMLNVSCMLSCMTPGAITLIYMTHLGQIGDFSYLSNNITEMTSKFLNSSNSLFISSLEKTTDNPLIRLCFNCNGNYNFYKNLFELRKLLVKDVNEICLKQRGFNISIETRTSDSIRKSSVYANTSSETTLSVFISQMSDSDTVAFSFYIDESVKENTILYLQITVNFIDNFGIQKVRVFNHSFISSYKIATLYNNLCFDTIFCSFVKFLMNDTENLKKNLENIKNMLIKSLQFYRTSCSSQATSTQLVLPESIKLLPVLFQSLEKHKFIANEISYSDFRKIINFSVQKNLRFFYPRLFSLTDYFVEENLKKVNCLRLSSQNINSNEIYILENSLKIYIYVGRQVEKELIISLKIENLEDLNFYNFCTENEENENISEEAFVLKNMIKEIKECYDKEMEVVVIKQGNGQIETEFLENMVEDKLNNVGCYGDYLCDLHFKIQKW
;
A
#
# COMPACT_ATOMS: atom_id res chain seq x y z
N CYS A 1 23.39 14.93 33.11
CA CYS A 1 22.70 14.13 34.14
C CYS A 1 21.23 14.13 33.78
N VAL A 2 20.69 12.99 33.33
CA VAL A 2 19.25 12.83 33.10
C VAL A 2 18.62 12.65 34.47
N GLU A 3 17.74 13.57 34.90
CA GLU A 3 16.94 13.37 36.12
C GLU A 3 15.90 12.27 35.83
N LEU A 4 16.10 11.09 36.41
CA LEU A 4 15.12 10.01 36.39
C LEU A 4 13.93 10.42 37.29
N LYS A 5 12.76 10.72 36.71
CA LYS A 5 11.52 11.02 37.45
C LYS A 5 10.35 10.15 36.98
N GLY A 6 9.64 9.58 37.95
CA GLY A 6 8.24 9.14 37.79
C GLY A 6 8.01 7.69 37.37
N ILE A 7 7.26 6.96 38.21
CA ILE A 7 6.51 5.74 37.82
C ILE A 7 5.05 6.18 37.75
N ILE A 8 4.40 6.04 36.59
CA ILE A 8 2.97 6.37 36.45
C ILE A 8 2.15 5.20 37.00
N THR A 9 1.48 5.42 38.13
CA THR A 9 0.60 4.42 38.76
C THR A 9 -0.86 4.85 38.65
N LYS A 10 -1.78 3.90 38.84
CA LYS A 10 -3.24 4.09 38.71
C LYS A 10 -3.85 5.17 39.64
N GLU A 11 -3.07 5.70 40.58
CA GLU A 11 -3.50 6.67 41.60
C GLU A 11 -3.17 8.13 41.23
N ASP A 12 -2.51 8.39 40.10
CA ASP A 12 -2.09 9.73 39.69
C ASP A 12 -3.31 10.63 39.30
N PRO A 13 -3.49 11.82 39.91
CA PRO A 13 -4.63 12.70 39.66
C PRO A 13 -4.79 13.18 38.21
N ILE A 14 -3.75 13.08 37.37
CA ILE A 14 -3.78 13.39 35.93
C ILE A 14 -4.67 12.38 35.15
N LEU A 15 -4.96 11.20 35.72
CA LEU A 15 -5.67 10.10 35.06
C LEU A 15 -7.23 10.19 35.13
N ARG A 16 -7.80 11.35 35.51
CA ARG A 16 -9.25 11.52 35.78
C ARG A 16 -10.04 12.29 34.70
N PHE A 17 -9.86 12.00 33.41
CA PHE A 17 -10.65 12.64 32.36
C PHE A 17 -11.46 11.64 31.53
N SER A 18 -12.72 12.00 31.25
CA SER A 18 -13.63 11.24 30.38
C SER A 18 -13.24 11.47 28.91
N THR A 19 -13.16 10.40 28.11
CA THR A 19 -12.68 10.42 26.70
C THR A 19 -13.55 11.28 25.78
N LEU A 20 -14.81 11.54 26.13
CA LEU A 20 -15.76 12.28 25.30
C LEU A 20 -15.59 13.80 25.40
N ASP A 21 -15.12 14.31 26.54
CA ASP A 21 -15.06 15.75 26.82
C ASP A 21 -13.79 16.41 26.27
N TYR A 22 -12.78 15.62 25.88
CA TYR A 22 -11.47 16.09 25.43
C TYR A 22 -11.38 16.40 23.93
N LEU A 23 -12.34 15.95 23.12
CA LEU A 23 -12.22 15.97 21.65
C LEU A 23 -12.58 17.30 20.98
N LYS A 24 -13.24 18.26 21.65
CA LYS A 24 -13.76 19.48 21.01
C LYS A 24 -12.81 20.68 21.12
N LYS A 25 -12.56 21.38 20.01
CA LYS A 25 -11.96 22.73 19.96
C LYS A 25 -12.75 23.59 18.97
N GLU A 26 -12.88 24.89 19.20
CA GLU A 26 -13.58 25.85 18.32
C GLU A 26 -12.56 26.82 17.71
N GLU A 27 -12.56 27.02 16.38
CA GLU A 27 -11.90 28.15 15.68
C GLU A 27 -12.30 28.25 14.18
N GLU A 28 -12.04 29.41 13.55
CA GLU A 28 -12.65 29.95 12.30
C GLU A 28 -12.04 29.51 10.94
N ILE A 29 -12.79 29.80 9.85
CA ILE A 29 -12.95 29.04 8.60
C ILE A 29 -12.16 29.61 7.38
N ILE A 30 -11.73 28.74 6.45
CA ILE A 30 -11.30 29.10 5.06
C ILE A 30 -11.93 28.15 4.01
N TYR A 31 -12.37 28.70 2.87
CA TYR A 31 -13.24 28.11 1.82
C TYR A 31 -12.51 27.35 0.68
N LYS A 32 -13.08 26.23 0.14
CA LYS A 32 -12.74 25.62 -1.19
C LYS A 32 -13.90 24.81 -1.84
N PRO A 33 -14.08 24.83 -3.18
CA PRO A 33 -15.19 24.15 -3.89
C PRO A 33 -14.95 22.65 -4.21
N ASN A 34 -16.03 21.89 -4.47
CA ASN A 34 -16.17 20.42 -4.70
C ASN A 34 -16.32 19.52 -3.47
N PHE A 35 -16.42 20.11 -2.28
CA PHE A 35 -16.97 19.46 -1.10
C PHE A 35 -18.45 19.89 -0.98
N VAL A 36 -19.32 19.03 -0.42
CA VAL A 36 -20.60 19.57 0.08
C VAL A 36 -20.23 20.52 1.20
N ASP A 37 -20.55 21.80 0.99
CA ASP A 37 -20.17 22.89 1.88
C ASP A 37 -20.84 22.75 3.24
N SER A 38 -20.20 23.32 4.24
CA SER A 38 -20.45 23.16 5.68
C SER A 38 -21.81 23.60 6.22
N GLU A 39 -22.65 24.17 5.37
CA GLU A 39 -23.95 24.67 5.79
C GLU A 39 -24.95 23.53 6.06
N TYR A 40 -24.68 22.30 5.59
CA TYR A 40 -25.59 21.15 5.77
C TYR A 40 -25.22 20.19 6.91
N PHE A 41 -24.00 20.28 7.47
CA PHE A 41 -23.53 19.38 8.52
C PHE A 41 -22.75 20.17 9.58
N ASN A 42 -23.21 20.12 10.84
CA ASN A 42 -22.50 20.72 11.98
C ASN A 42 -21.03 20.28 11.98
N TYR A 43 -20.09 21.24 11.96
CA TYR A 43 -18.69 20.94 12.15
C TYR A 43 -18.47 20.28 13.51
N LYS A 44 -17.82 19.13 13.49
CA LYS A 44 -17.14 18.57 14.66
C LYS A 44 -15.66 18.65 14.38
N PHE A 45 -15.00 19.56 15.11
CA PHE A 45 -13.55 19.59 15.18
C PHE A 45 -13.11 18.58 16.23
N TYR A 46 -12.18 17.73 15.82
CA TYR A 46 -11.50 16.78 16.67
C TYR A 46 -10.07 17.26 16.88
N LYS A 47 -9.39 16.76 17.92
CA LYS A 47 -7.92 16.87 17.98
C LYS A 47 -7.30 16.25 16.73
N ARG A 48 -6.13 16.70 16.29
CA ARG A 48 -5.48 16.06 15.15
C ARG A 48 -5.14 14.60 15.45
N PRO A 49 -5.16 13.72 14.43
CA PRO A 49 -4.58 12.40 14.52
C PRO A 49 -3.12 12.47 14.98
N ILE A 50 -2.63 11.42 15.63
CA ILE A 50 -1.26 11.36 16.16
C ILE A 50 -0.43 10.28 15.46
N PHE A 51 0.88 10.47 15.50
CA PHE A 51 1.85 9.47 15.07
C PHE A 51 2.55 8.87 16.30
N ILE A 52 2.58 7.55 16.39
CA ILE A 52 3.16 6.80 17.50
C ILE A 52 4.35 6.01 16.97
N PHE A 53 5.56 6.38 17.39
CA PHE A 53 6.79 5.70 17.04
C PHE A 53 7.21 4.76 18.16
N CYS A 54 7.41 3.48 17.84
CA CYS A 54 7.84 2.46 18.79
C CYS A 54 9.12 1.81 18.29
N ILE A 55 10.22 1.96 19.01
CA ILE A 55 11.53 1.42 18.61
C ILE A 55 11.95 0.33 19.59
N GLU A 56 12.21 -0.86 19.07
CA GLU A 56 12.71 -1.97 19.90
C GLU A 56 14.15 -1.67 20.36
N LEU A 57 14.40 -1.79 21.67
CA LEU A 57 15.74 -1.71 22.25
C LEU A 57 16.13 -3.06 22.89
N THR A 58 16.66 -3.94 22.05
CA THR A 58 17.24 -5.22 22.45
C THR A 58 18.69 -5.34 21.95
N SER A 59 19.44 -6.29 22.50
CA SER A 59 20.77 -6.65 22.02
C SER A 59 20.78 -6.98 20.52
N SER A 60 19.69 -7.56 20.00
CA SER A 60 19.52 -7.83 18.57
C SER A 60 19.31 -6.55 17.75
N SER A 61 18.40 -5.65 18.16
CA SER A 61 18.17 -4.39 17.42
C SER A 61 19.41 -3.49 17.38
N ILE A 62 20.23 -3.52 18.44
CA ILE A 62 21.53 -2.83 18.47
C ILE A 62 22.53 -3.52 17.55
N SER A 63 22.76 -4.83 17.71
CA SER A 63 23.81 -5.55 16.96
C SER A 63 23.54 -5.63 15.45
N THR A 64 22.27 -5.65 15.05
CA THR A 64 21.86 -5.62 13.65
C THR A 64 21.89 -4.23 13.03
N GLY A 65 22.05 -3.17 13.84
CA GLY A 65 22.01 -1.78 13.39
C GLY A 65 20.60 -1.22 13.14
N LEU A 66 19.54 -1.96 13.51
CA LEU A 66 18.16 -1.49 13.37
C LEU A 66 17.88 -0.30 14.27
N PHE A 67 18.34 -0.33 15.52
CA PHE A 67 18.11 0.74 16.49
C PHE A 67 18.65 2.08 15.97
N ASP A 68 19.93 2.13 15.60
CA ASP A 68 20.56 3.34 15.09
C ASP A 68 19.90 3.81 13.79
N SER A 69 19.64 2.88 12.84
CA SER A 69 19.00 3.24 11.56
C SER A 69 17.57 3.78 11.76
N SER A 70 16.82 3.24 12.74
CA SER A 70 15.47 3.71 13.08
C SER A 70 15.50 5.12 13.69
N LEU A 71 16.48 5.43 14.53
CA LEU A 71 16.67 6.77 15.08
C LEU A 71 17.02 7.77 13.99
N ASP A 72 17.94 7.42 13.09
CA ASP A 72 18.33 8.28 11.97
C ASP A 72 17.13 8.55 11.03
N SER A 73 16.33 7.52 10.73
CA SER A 73 15.09 7.72 9.94
C SER A 73 14.08 8.61 10.66
N LEU A 74 13.90 8.42 11.97
CA LEU A 74 12.93 9.19 12.74
C LEU A 74 13.36 10.65 12.89
N GLU A 75 14.63 10.91 13.20
CA GLU A 75 15.17 12.28 13.29
C GLU A 75 14.98 13.03 11.96
N SER A 76 15.23 12.36 10.83
CA SER A 76 15.03 12.95 9.50
C SER A 76 13.57 13.34 9.24
N VAL A 77 12.61 12.53 9.69
CA VAL A 77 11.16 12.80 9.54
C VAL A 77 10.73 13.93 10.44
N LEU A 78 11.18 13.94 11.69
CA LEU A 78 10.78 14.95 12.67
C LEU A 78 11.32 16.33 12.31
N LEU A 79 12.50 16.42 11.69
CA LEU A 79 13.05 17.66 11.16
C LEU A 79 12.41 18.08 9.81
N ASN A 80 11.58 17.23 9.20
CA ASN A 80 10.88 17.57 7.96
C ASN A 80 9.62 18.39 8.25
N ARG A 81 9.55 19.60 7.67
CA ARG A 81 8.41 20.51 7.84
C ARG A 81 7.09 19.93 7.34
N ASP A 82 7.10 19.13 6.28
CA ASP A 82 5.89 18.51 5.73
C ASP A 82 5.25 17.56 6.75
N PHE A 83 6.05 16.89 7.58
CA PHE A 83 5.55 16.06 8.66
C PHE A 83 4.83 16.89 9.74
N SER A 84 5.44 18.01 10.17
CA SER A 84 4.86 18.92 11.16
C SER A 84 3.57 19.61 10.70
N ILE A 85 3.35 19.71 9.39
CA ILE A 85 2.07 20.20 8.84
C ILE A 85 0.95 19.17 9.05
N LEU A 86 1.27 17.88 8.92
CA LEU A 86 0.30 16.79 8.97
C LEU A 86 -0.08 16.36 10.39
N TYR A 87 0.81 16.56 11.36
CA TYR A 87 0.63 16.12 12.74
C TYR A 87 0.95 17.27 13.72
N GLU A 88 0.17 17.43 14.79
CA GLU A 88 0.46 18.42 15.86
C GLU A 88 1.21 17.78 17.05
N SER A 89 1.02 16.49 17.24
CA SER A 89 1.58 15.73 18.35
C SER A 89 2.04 14.35 17.91
N ILE A 90 3.09 13.86 18.55
CA ILE A 90 3.63 12.51 18.37
C ILE A 90 3.85 11.84 19.73
N ALA A 91 4.05 10.53 19.72
CA ALA A 91 4.63 9.82 20.86
C ALA A 91 5.85 9.01 20.42
N ILE A 92 6.88 8.98 21.26
CA ILE A 92 8.08 8.17 21.03
C ILE A 92 8.22 7.20 22.19
N PHE A 93 8.21 5.91 21.85
CA PHE A 93 8.37 4.81 22.79
C PHE A 93 9.60 3.98 22.42
N ILE A 94 10.41 3.67 23.42
CA ILE A 94 11.47 2.67 23.35
C ILE A 94 11.01 1.45 24.15
N PHE A 95 10.94 0.28 23.53
CA PHE A 95 10.46 -0.93 24.19
C PHE A 95 11.51 -2.04 24.19
N GLY A 96 11.86 -2.50 25.40
CA GLY A 96 12.71 -3.66 25.66
C GLY A 96 11.96 -4.59 26.61
N ARG A 97 12.56 -4.95 27.75
CA ARG A 97 11.79 -5.58 28.85
C ARG A 97 10.70 -4.67 29.41
N GLU A 98 10.94 -3.37 29.37
CA GLU A 98 10.02 -2.32 29.82
C GLU A 98 9.71 -1.39 28.65
N ILE A 99 8.61 -0.65 28.76
CA ILE A 99 8.24 0.39 27.79
C ILE A 99 8.63 1.74 28.39
N LYS A 100 9.39 2.52 27.65
CA LYS A 100 9.83 3.86 28.03
C LYS A 100 9.27 4.88 27.05
N ASN A 101 8.57 5.90 27.55
CA ASN A 101 8.18 7.06 26.76
C ASN A 101 9.19 8.18 26.97
N PHE A 102 9.45 8.94 25.90
CA PHE A 102 10.26 10.15 25.96
C PHE A 102 9.41 11.34 25.52
N CYS A 103 9.38 12.39 26.35
CA CYS A 103 8.77 13.67 26.02
C CYS A 103 9.54 14.85 26.66
N PHE A 104 8.95 16.04 26.69
CA PHE A 104 9.59 17.23 27.26
C PHE A 104 8.82 17.75 28.48
N GLU A 105 9.51 17.90 29.62
CA GLU A 105 9.02 18.64 30.79
C GLU A 105 9.97 19.79 31.08
N ASN A 106 9.45 21.02 31.22
CA ASN A 106 10.28 22.22 31.49
C ASN A 106 11.47 22.38 30.52
N GLU A 107 11.26 22.07 29.24
CA GLU A 107 12.29 22.09 28.17
C GLU A 107 13.42 21.05 28.28
N GLU A 108 13.37 20.16 29.27
CA GLU A 108 14.27 19.02 29.41
C GLU A 108 13.62 17.73 28.92
N VAL A 109 14.46 16.78 28.48
CA VAL A 109 13.99 15.44 28.07
C VAL A 109 13.59 14.66 29.32
N ALA A 110 12.31 14.29 29.41
CA ALA A 110 11.77 13.44 30.46
C ALA A 110 11.62 11.99 29.94
N GLU A 111 11.88 11.03 30.82
CA GLU A 111 11.71 9.59 30.56
C GLU A 111 10.64 9.04 31.52
N TYR A 112 9.58 8.45 30.99
CA TYR A 112 8.57 7.73 31.78
C TYR A 112 8.64 6.23 31.52
N VAL A 113 8.73 5.46 32.59
CA VAL A 113 8.67 4.00 32.51
C VAL A 113 7.22 3.55 32.72
N ILE A 114 6.67 2.83 31.74
CA ILE A 114 5.35 2.20 31.81
C ILE A 114 5.55 0.78 32.31
N THR A 115 5.09 0.50 33.52
CA THR A 115 5.23 -0.80 34.17
C THR A 115 4.17 -1.79 33.70
N ASP A 116 4.59 -3.06 33.62
CA ASP A 116 3.86 -4.24 33.10
C ASP A 116 2.63 -4.68 33.91
N ASP A 117 2.12 -3.86 34.83
CA ASP A 117 0.94 -4.24 35.60
C ASP A 117 -0.23 -4.40 34.64
N ILE A 118 -0.72 -5.64 34.55
CA ILE A 118 -1.63 -6.25 33.56
C ILE A 118 -2.93 -5.47 33.28
N ASN A 119 -3.16 -4.35 33.99
CA ASN A 119 -4.27 -3.42 33.83
C ASN A 119 -3.85 -1.96 34.04
N THR A 120 -2.74 -1.47 33.45
CA THR A 120 -2.52 0.00 33.34
C THR A 120 -3.64 0.56 32.46
N PRO A 121 -4.70 1.17 33.03
CA PRO A 121 -5.94 1.36 32.30
C PRO A 121 -5.94 2.66 31.48
N PHE A 122 -4.90 3.49 31.61
CA PHE A 122 -4.87 4.83 31.04
C PHE A 122 -3.44 5.26 30.71
N VAL A 123 -3.23 5.58 29.43
CA VAL A 123 -2.03 6.27 28.94
C VAL A 123 -2.37 7.76 28.86
N SER A 124 -1.60 8.59 29.56
CA SER A 124 -1.85 10.05 29.62
C SER A 124 -1.44 10.74 28.32
N THR A 125 -2.11 11.83 27.96
CA THR A 125 -1.69 12.71 26.86
C THR A 125 -0.42 13.50 27.17
N SER A 126 0.05 13.50 28.42
CA SER A 126 1.37 14.03 28.80
C SER A 126 2.53 13.27 28.16
N LEU A 127 2.28 12.07 27.63
CA LEU A 127 3.28 11.29 26.88
C LEU A 127 3.46 11.78 25.42
N LEU A 128 2.69 12.78 25.00
CA LEU A 128 2.77 13.35 23.66
C LEU A 128 3.77 14.50 23.63
N ILE A 129 4.60 14.52 22.58
CA ILE A 129 5.44 15.66 22.21
C ILE A 129 4.62 16.54 21.27
N SER A 130 4.49 17.84 21.59
CA SER A 130 3.94 18.82 20.64
C SER A 130 5.02 19.24 19.63
N LEU A 131 4.65 19.27 18.36
CA LEU A 131 5.51 19.71 17.26
C LEU A 131 5.55 21.23 17.12
N ASP A 132 4.58 21.93 17.68
CA ASP A 132 4.38 23.38 17.53
C ASP A 132 5.04 24.16 18.67
N SER A 133 6.33 23.87 18.92
CA SER A 133 7.08 24.43 20.06
C SER A 133 8.24 25.32 19.63
N GLU A 134 8.49 26.40 20.39
CA GLU A 134 9.70 27.19 20.20
C GLU A 134 10.95 26.32 20.41
N PHE A 135 11.95 26.52 19.55
CA PHE A 135 13.19 25.76 19.50
C PHE A 135 12.99 24.24 19.27
N TYR A 136 11.93 23.85 18.54
CA TYR A 136 11.62 22.45 18.24
C TYR A 136 12.82 21.68 17.70
N ASP A 137 13.52 22.20 16.68
CA ASP A 137 14.69 21.53 16.09
C ASP A 137 15.77 21.22 17.15
N LEU A 138 16.09 22.18 18.02
CA LEU A 138 17.07 22.00 19.10
C LEU A 138 16.59 20.97 20.14
N LYS A 139 15.29 20.99 20.48
CA LYS A 139 14.68 20.00 21.39
C LYS A 139 14.77 18.60 20.82
N ILE A 140 14.47 18.43 19.53
CA ILE A 140 14.61 17.16 18.82
C ILE A 140 16.07 16.70 18.82
N THR A 141 17.04 17.54 18.44
CA THR A 141 18.46 17.16 18.49
C THR A 141 18.88 16.68 19.88
N LYS A 142 18.51 17.40 20.96
CA LYS A 142 18.78 16.98 22.34
C LYS A 142 18.12 15.64 22.70
N LEU A 143 16.89 15.42 22.26
CA LEU A 143 16.21 14.14 22.46
C LEU A 143 16.97 12.99 21.79
N PHE A 144 17.40 13.16 20.54
CA PHE A 144 18.16 12.11 19.83
C PHE A 144 19.56 11.88 20.41
N GLU A 145 20.20 12.89 21.00
CA GLU A 145 21.42 12.69 21.80
C GLU A 145 21.16 11.76 22.99
N VAL A 146 20.04 11.91 23.70
CA VAL A 146 19.65 11.01 24.80
C VAL A 146 19.35 9.61 24.28
N LEU A 147 18.54 9.49 23.22
CA LEU A 147 18.12 8.20 22.66
C LEU A 147 19.32 7.38 22.14
N ARG A 148 20.28 8.02 21.47
CA ARG A 148 21.52 7.36 20.96
C ARG A 148 22.42 6.83 22.08
N ASN A 149 22.32 7.39 23.28
CA ASN A 149 23.08 6.95 24.45
C ASN A 149 22.45 5.74 25.16
N LEU A 150 21.22 5.36 24.81
CA LEU A 150 20.57 4.19 25.39
C LEU A 150 21.34 2.91 25.04
N LYS A 151 21.42 2.01 26.01
CA LYS A 151 22.03 0.68 25.86
C LYS A 151 21.12 -0.35 26.50
N SER A 152 21.08 -1.53 25.90
CA SER A 152 20.36 -2.68 26.45
C SER A 152 21.19 -3.94 26.27
N LYS A 153 21.13 -4.82 27.28
CA LYS A 153 21.64 -6.19 27.21
C LYS A 153 20.50 -7.21 27.14
N ASP A 154 19.25 -6.74 27.15
CA ASP A 154 18.10 -7.63 27.08
C ASP A 154 18.00 -8.28 25.70
N SER A 155 17.63 -9.54 25.67
CA SER A 155 17.39 -10.30 24.44
C SER A 155 15.92 -10.35 24.04
N ILE A 156 15.06 -9.68 24.79
CA ILE A 156 13.61 -9.85 24.74
C ILE A 156 12.93 -8.48 24.81
N SER A 157 11.86 -8.32 24.03
CA SER A 157 10.98 -7.16 24.03
C SER A 157 9.55 -7.49 24.50
N CYS A 158 8.84 -6.54 25.12
CA CYS A 158 7.43 -6.65 25.53
C CYS A 158 6.44 -6.15 24.44
N LEU A 159 6.51 -6.73 23.24
CA LEU A 159 5.75 -6.27 22.07
C LEU A 159 4.23 -6.23 22.31
N LYS A 160 3.69 -7.25 22.98
CA LYS A 160 2.26 -7.29 23.32
C LYS A 160 1.82 -6.05 24.09
N ASN A 161 2.59 -5.65 25.08
CA ASN A 161 2.27 -4.51 25.94
C ASN A 161 2.41 -3.20 25.15
N MET A 162 3.41 -3.12 24.27
CA MET A 162 3.58 -1.97 23.37
C MET A 162 2.38 -1.81 22.42
N LEU A 163 1.87 -2.90 21.84
CA LEU A 163 0.65 -2.85 21.02
C LEU A 163 -0.56 -2.34 21.83
N ASN A 164 -0.75 -2.82 23.06
CA ASN A 164 -1.83 -2.33 23.93
C ASN A 164 -1.69 -0.84 24.27
N VAL A 165 -0.48 -0.39 24.64
CA VAL A 165 -0.19 1.03 24.93
C VAL A 165 -0.50 1.91 23.72
N SER A 166 -0.12 1.46 22.51
CA SER A 166 -0.41 2.20 21.27
C SER A 166 -1.91 2.35 21.02
N CYS A 167 -2.71 1.29 21.19
CA CYS A 167 -4.17 1.35 21.09
C CYS A 167 -4.79 2.28 22.13
N MET A 168 -4.34 2.20 23.38
CA MET A 168 -4.85 3.06 24.46
C MET A 168 -4.59 4.54 24.19
N LEU A 169 -3.40 4.88 23.70
CA LEU A 169 -3.07 6.26 23.33
C LEU A 169 -3.91 6.73 22.13
N SER A 170 -4.13 5.84 21.15
CA SER A 170 -4.93 6.13 19.95
C SER A 170 -6.37 6.50 20.29
N CYS A 171 -6.97 5.89 21.32
CA CYS A 171 -8.31 6.22 21.79
C CYS A 171 -8.49 7.68 22.25
N MET A 172 -7.41 8.42 22.51
CA MET A 172 -7.46 9.83 22.92
C MET A 172 -7.60 10.81 21.75
N THR A 173 -7.58 10.30 20.52
CA THR A 173 -7.55 11.07 19.26
C THR A 173 -8.53 10.44 18.27
N PRO A 174 -8.95 11.17 17.21
CA PRO A 174 -9.82 10.59 16.20
C PRO A 174 -9.17 9.49 15.34
N GLY A 175 -7.85 9.33 15.41
CA GLY A 175 -7.14 8.26 14.73
C GLY A 175 -5.63 8.36 14.96
N ALA A 176 -4.93 7.28 14.68
CA ALA A 176 -3.49 7.21 14.89
C ALA A 176 -2.79 6.33 13.86
N ILE A 177 -1.49 6.57 13.71
CA ILE A 177 -0.59 5.66 13.00
C ILE A 177 0.46 5.18 13.98
N THR A 178 0.56 3.87 14.18
CA THR A 178 1.61 3.24 14.97
C THR A 178 2.66 2.65 14.04
N LEU A 179 3.91 3.11 14.16
CA LEU A 179 5.05 2.56 13.42
C LEU A 179 6.01 1.88 14.40
N ILE A 180 6.19 0.58 14.22
CA ILE A 180 7.07 -0.25 15.06
C ILE A 180 8.32 -0.64 14.28
N TYR A 181 9.49 -0.41 14.87
CA TYR A 181 10.77 -0.95 14.41
C TYR A 181 11.16 -2.12 15.30
N MET A 182 11.35 -3.31 14.71
CA MET A 182 11.65 -4.54 15.46
C MET A 182 12.53 -5.54 14.70
N THR A 183 13.29 -6.34 15.43
CA THR A 183 14.16 -7.42 14.95
C THR A 183 13.62 -8.80 15.25
N HIS A 184 12.77 -8.94 16.27
CA HIS A 184 12.24 -10.22 16.74
C HIS A 184 10.75 -10.15 17.03
N LEU A 185 10.03 -11.22 16.71
CA LEU A 185 8.64 -11.43 17.11
C LEU A 185 8.44 -11.69 18.62
N GLY A 186 8.83 -10.75 19.48
CA GLY A 186 8.58 -10.81 20.93
C GLY A 186 9.06 -12.10 21.60
N GLN A 187 8.57 -12.36 22.82
CA GLN A 187 8.74 -13.69 23.43
C GLN A 187 7.89 -14.72 22.67
N ILE A 188 8.26 -16.00 22.71
CA ILE A 188 7.39 -17.12 22.25
C ILE A 188 5.96 -16.99 22.85
N GLY A 189 5.85 -16.44 24.07
CA GLY A 189 4.58 -16.12 24.72
C GLY A 189 3.75 -15.01 24.05
N ASP A 190 4.39 -13.96 23.52
CA ASP A 190 3.69 -12.87 22.83
C ASP A 190 3.12 -13.34 21.49
N PHE A 191 3.89 -14.14 20.74
CA PHE A 191 3.43 -14.67 19.46
C PHE A 191 2.27 -15.64 19.62
N SER A 192 2.37 -16.58 20.57
CA SER A 192 1.27 -17.51 20.89
C SER A 192 0.03 -16.79 21.43
N TYR A 193 0.21 -15.70 22.18
CA TYR A 193 -0.89 -14.84 22.58
C TYR A 193 -1.53 -14.15 21.37
N LEU A 194 -0.73 -13.53 20.50
CA LEU A 194 -1.21 -12.83 19.32
C LEU A 194 -1.90 -13.79 18.33
N SER A 195 -1.37 -15.00 18.13
CA SER A 195 -2.02 -15.99 17.27
C SER A 195 -3.40 -16.38 17.80
N ASN A 196 -3.53 -16.53 19.12
CA ASN A 196 -4.79 -16.91 19.76
C ASN A 196 -5.78 -15.74 19.88
N ASN A 197 -5.31 -14.49 19.89
CA ASN A 197 -6.12 -13.28 20.15
C ASN A 197 -6.07 -12.26 19.01
N ILE A 198 -5.68 -12.66 17.79
CA ILE A 198 -5.50 -11.75 16.65
C ILE A 198 -6.77 -10.97 16.34
N THR A 199 -7.93 -11.60 16.42
CA THR A 199 -9.24 -10.97 16.16
C THR A 199 -9.55 -9.90 17.21
N GLU A 200 -9.25 -10.17 18.49
CA GLU A 200 -9.43 -9.19 19.57
C GLU A 200 -8.46 -8.01 19.41
N MET A 201 -7.20 -8.27 19.08
CA MET A 201 -6.24 -7.20 18.86
C MET A 201 -6.62 -6.36 17.63
N THR A 202 -7.05 -7.01 16.54
CA THR A 202 -7.52 -6.32 15.33
C THR A 202 -8.71 -5.42 15.63
N SER A 203 -9.67 -5.89 16.43
CA SER A 203 -10.83 -5.06 16.81
C SER A 203 -10.42 -3.88 17.69
N LYS A 204 -9.44 -4.01 18.59
CA LYS A 204 -8.88 -2.89 19.36
C LYS A 204 -8.26 -1.81 18.46
N PHE A 205 -7.45 -2.20 17.48
CA PHE A 205 -6.86 -1.25 16.52
C PHE A 205 -7.92 -0.58 15.65
N LEU A 206 -8.90 -1.34 15.14
CA LEU A 206 -9.98 -0.78 14.31
C LEU A 206 -10.88 0.17 15.11
N ASN A 207 -11.26 -0.19 16.35
CA ASN A 207 -12.10 0.65 17.21
C ASN A 207 -11.39 1.93 17.65
N SER A 208 -10.07 1.92 17.75
CA SER A 208 -9.24 3.10 18.06
C SER A 208 -8.79 3.86 16.81
N SER A 209 -9.25 3.46 15.61
CA SER A 209 -8.82 4.03 14.33
C SER A 209 -7.29 4.11 14.19
N ASN A 210 -6.60 3.10 14.70
CA ASN A 210 -5.16 2.99 14.67
C ASN A 210 -4.74 2.07 13.53
N SER A 211 -3.76 2.51 12.73
CA SER A 211 -3.14 1.70 11.68
C SER A 211 -1.74 1.30 12.06
N LEU A 212 -1.42 0.01 11.91
CA LEU A 212 -0.15 -0.55 12.33
C LEU A 212 0.80 -0.76 11.15
N PHE A 213 1.95 -0.11 11.22
CA PHE A 213 3.08 -0.28 10.32
C PHE A 213 4.24 -0.93 11.07
N ILE A 214 4.90 -1.90 10.44
CA ILE A 214 6.06 -2.56 11.02
C ILE A 214 7.23 -2.53 10.03
N SER A 215 8.39 -2.09 10.49
CA SER A 215 9.68 -2.19 9.81
C SER A 215 10.54 -3.24 10.53
N SER A 216 10.89 -4.32 9.82
CA SER A 216 11.48 -5.51 10.43
C SER A 216 12.63 -6.10 9.63
N LEU A 217 13.61 -6.68 10.34
CA LEU A 217 14.69 -7.51 9.77
C LEU A 217 14.35 -9.01 9.76
N GLU A 218 13.16 -9.39 10.22
CA GLU A 218 12.72 -10.79 10.28
C GLU A 218 11.78 -11.13 9.12
N LYS A 219 12.12 -12.17 8.34
CA LYS A 219 11.25 -12.67 7.27
C LYS A 219 10.20 -13.59 7.88
N THR A 220 8.93 -13.18 7.83
CA THR A 220 7.84 -14.02 8.35
C THR A 220 6.79 -14.22 7.26
N THR A 221 6.52 -15.46 6.87
CA THR A 221 5.64 -15.77 5.73
C THR A 221 4.16 -15.92 6.13
N ASP A 222 3.87 -16.31 7.37
CA ASP A 222 2.52 -16.33 7.94
C ASP A 222 2.57 -15.97 9.43
N ASN A 223 2.25 -14.71 9.73
CA ASN A 223 2.42 -14.12 11.06
C ASN A 223 1.17 -13.33 11.44
N PRO A 224 0.60 -13.53 12.65
CA PRO A 224 -0.51 -12.73 13.16
C PRO A 224 -0.23 -11.21 13.08
N LEU A 225 1.00 -10.74 13.22
CA LEU A 225 1.33 -9.32 13.08
C LEU A 225 1.13 -8.80 11.65
N ILE A 226 1.48 -9.59 10.62
CA ILE A 226 1.23 -9.20 9.23
C ILE A 226 -0.27 -9.08 9.02
N ARG A 227 -1.05 -10.05 9.51
CA ARG A 227 -2.53 -10.01 9.46
C ARG A 227 -3.07 -8.78 10.19
N LEU A 228 -2.53 -8.45 11.37
CA LEU A 228 -2.91 -7.27 12.13
C LEU A 228 -2.64 -5.97 11.34
N CYS A 229 -1.43 -5.84 10.77
CA CYS A 229 -1.06 -4.67 9.97
C CYS A 229 -2.07 -4.44 8.84
N PHE A 230 -2.29 -5.47 8.00
CA PHE A 230 -3.15 -5.32 6.84
C PHE A 230 -4.65 -5.21 7.18
N ASN A 231 -5.14 -5.87 8.24
CA ASN A 231 -6.53 -5.69 8.66
C ASN A 231 -6.82 -4.30 9.23
N CYS A 232 -5.79 -3.55 9.62
CA CYS A 232 -5.90 -2.17 10.08
C CYS A 232 -5.40 -1.17 9.02
N ASN A 233 -5.39 -1.58 7.75
CA ASN A 233 -4.89 -0.82 6.60
C ASN A 233 -3.49 -0.19 6.81
N GLY A 234 -2.59 -0.94 7.43
CA GLY A 234 -1.17 -0.64 7.55
C GLY A 234 -0.31 -1.50 6.63
N ASN A 235 0.97 -1.68 6.98
CA ASN A 235 1.92 -2.42 6.14
C ASN A 235 3.05 -3.09 6.95
N TYR A 236 3.64 -4.14 6.39
CA TYR A 236 4.82 -4.82 6.93
C TYR A 236 5.97 -4.72 5.93
N ASN A 237 7.03 -4.00 6.32
CA ASN A 237 8.26 -3.84 5.55
C ASN A 237 9.33 -4.76 6.12
N PHE A 238 9.88 -5.61 5.26
CA PHE A 238 10.93 -6.56 5.59
C PHE A 238 12.21 -6.19 4.84
N TYR A 239 13.32 -6.05 5.58
CA TYR A 239 14.64 -5.81 5.02
C TYR A 239 15.52 -7.03 5.27
N LYS A 240 16.16 -7.56 4.23
CA LYS A 240 16.89 -8.85 4.34
C LYS A 240 18.19 -8.72 5.12
N ASN A 241 18.80 -7.53 5.11
CA ASN A 241 20.08 -7.26 5.75
C ASN A 241 20.23 -5.76 6.04
N LEU A 242 21.29 -5.42 6.76
CA LEU A 242 21.61 -4.03 7.13
C LEU A 242 21.83 -3.12 5.91
N PHE A 243 22.36 -3.64 4.81
CA PHE A 243 22.55 -2.85 3.60
C PHE A 243 21.22 -2.41 2.99
N GLU A 244 20.28 -3.35 2.84
CA GLU A 244 18.92 -3.07 2.36
C GLU A 244 18.16 -2.16 3.33
N LEU A 245 18.31 -2.38 4.65
CA LEU A 245 17.74 -1.52 5.68
C LEU A 245 18.21 -0.07 5.52
N ARG A 246 19.53 0.16 5.46
CA ARG A 246 20.09 1.53 5.31
C ARG A 246 19.68 2.19 4.01
N LYS A 247 19.49 1.40 2.94
CA LYS A 247 19.06 1.89 1.64
C LYS A 247 17.57 2.28 1.61
N LEU A 248 16.70 1.49 2.21
CA LEU A 248 15.25 1.59 2.00
C LEU A 248 14.49 2.20 3.18
N LEU A 249 14.97 2.05 4.42
CA LEU A 249 14.21 2.42 5.62
C LEU A 249 13.78 3.89 5.60
N VAL A 250 14.69 4.81 5.32
CA VAL A 250 14.38 6.26 5.30
C VAL A 250 13.31 6.57 4.26
N LYS A 251 13.40 5.96 3.06
CA LYS A 251 12.40 6.10 2.01
C LYS A 251 11.05 5.58 2.48
N ASP A 252 11.01 4.35 2.95
CA ASP A 252 9.78 3.67 3.38
C ASP A 252 9.10 4.44 4.53
N VAL A 253 9.88 4.92 5.50
CA VAL A 253 9.37 5.73 6.61
C VAL A 253 8.85 7.08 6.10
N ASN A 254 9.54 7.76 5.17
CA ASN A 254 9.03 8.99 4.57
C ASN A 254 7.71 8.77 3.83
N GLU A 255 7.58 7.69 3.05
CA GLU A 255 6.31 7.34 2.38
C GLU A 255 5.16 7.10 3.38
N ILE A 256 5.48 6.56 4.57
CA ILE A 256 4.50 6.38 5.63
C ILE A 256 4.21 7.73 6.31
N CYS A 257 5.21 8.49 6.74
CA CYS A 257 5.03 9.65 7.61
C CYS A 257 4.54 10.90 6.88
N LEU A 258 4.95 11.14 5.63
CA LEU A 258 4.67 12.38 4.90
C LEU A 258 3.37 12.34 4.08
N LYS A 259 2.59 11.27 4.24
CA LYS A 259 1.42 11.01 3.40
C LYS A 259 0.12 11.54 4.03
N GLN A 260 -0.62 12.31 3.24
CA GLN A 260 -1.94 12.79 3.64
C GLN A 260 -2.98 11.65 3.67
N ARG A 261 -3.82 11.64 4.70
CA ARG A 261 -4.76 10.56 5.01
C ARG A 261 -6.09 11.08 5.56
N GLY A 262 -7.13 10.27 5.35
CA GLY A 262 -8.33 10.27 6.17
C GLY A 262 -8.22 9.21 7.25
N PHE A 263 -8.80 9.46 8.41
CA PHE A 263 -8.86 8.60 9.59
C PHE A 263 -10.31 8.31 9.96
N ASN A 264 -10.52 7.25 10.74
CA ASN A 264 -11.84 6.83 11.24
C ASN A 264 -12.88 6.77 10.10
N ILE A 265 -12.54 5.99 9.08
CA ILE A 265 -13.28 6.00 7.82
C ILE A 265 -14.47 5.06 7.93
N SER A 266 -15.66 5.58 7.59
CA SER A 266 -16.83 4.75 7.31
C SER A 266 -17.30 4.97 5.88
N ILE A 267 -17.45 3.88 5.14
CA ILE A 267 -17.94 3.89 3.76
C ILE A 267 -19.32 3.25 3.74
N GLU A 268 -20.33 4.01 3.35
CA GLU A 268 -21.72 3.56 3.23
C GLU A 268 -22.13 3.48 1.77
N THR A 269 -22.79 2.38 1.41
CA THR A 269 -23.35 2.19 0.06
C THR A 269 -24.87 2.35 0.10
N ARG A 270 -25.41 3.29 -0.68
CA ARG A 270 -26.84 3.42 -0.97
C ARG A 270 -27.07 3.14 -2.44
N THR A 271 -28.11 2.37 -2.75
CA THR A 271 -28.42 1.97 -4.13
C THR A 271 -29.92 2.07 -4.37
N SER A 272 -30.34 2.12 -5.64
CA SER A 272 -31.75 1.88 -6.00
C SER A 272 -32.23 0.54 -5.46
N ASP A 273 -33.55 0.44 -5.20
CA ASP A 273 -34.18 -0.70 -4.51
C ASP A 273 -33.89 -2.06 -5.14
N SER A 274 -33.66 -2.13 -6.45
CA SER A 274 -33.38 -3.36 -7.18
C SER A 274 -31.93 -3.83 -7.11
N ILE A 275 -31.01 -3.01 -6.60
CA ILE A 275 -29.58 -3.31 -6.49
C ILE A 275 -29.26 -3.70 -5.03
N ARG A 276 -28.44 -4.72 -4.86
CA ARG A 276 -27.92 -5.17 -3.57
C ARG A 276 -26.40 -5.28 -3.60
N LYS A 277 -25.75 -4.92 -2.48
CA LYS A 277 -24.33 -5.16 -2.25
C LYS A 277 -24.11 -6.67 -2.07
N SER A 278 -23.15 -7.24 -2.81
CA SER A 278 -22.77 -8.65 -2.67
C SER A 278 -21.52 -8.81 -1.79
N SER A 279 -20.43 -8.11 -2.10
CA SER A 279 -19.17 -8.25 -1.36
C SER A 279 -18.34 -6.98 -1.40
N VAL A 280 -17.38 -6.88 -0.48
CA VAL A 280 -16.39 -5.80 -0.41
C VAL A 280 -15.00 -6.43 -0.39
N TYR A 281 -14.06 -5.80 -1.10
CA TYR A 281 -12.65 -6.14 -1.06
C TYR A 281 -11.84 -4.92 -0.62
N ALA A 282 -11.28 -5.00 0.58
CA ALA A 282 -10.46 -3.96 1.20
C ALA A 282 -9.54 -4.58 2.27
N ASN A 283 -8.51 -3.83 2.67
CA ASN A 283 -7.64 -4.16 3.78
C ASN A 283 -8.30 -3.78 5.13
N THR A 284 -9.42 -4.45 5.42
CA THR A 284 -10.13 -4.39 6.71
C THR A 284 -10.89 -5.67 6.95
N SER A 285 -11.09 -6.01 8.22
CA SER A 285 -12.00 -7.07 8.64
C SER A 285 -13.27 -6.55 9.31
N SER A 286 -13.49 -5.22 9.32
CA SER A 286 -14.67 -4.60 9.94
C SER A 286 -15.64 -4.09 8.88
N GLU A 287 -16.71 -4.86 8.67
CA GLU A 287 -17.80 -4.50 7.79
C GLU A 287 -19.15 -4.94 8.34
N THR A 288 -20.20 -4.28 7.88
CA THR A 288 -21.59 -4.68 8.03
C THR A 288 -22.22 -4.86 6.65
N THR A 289 -23.49 -5.23 6.59
CA THR A 289 -24.23 -5.35 5.34
C THR A 289 -24.22 -4.06 4.52
N LEU A 290 -24.13 -2.87 5.14
CA LEU A 290 -24.23 -1.59 4.44
C LEU A 290 -22.97 -0.72 4.53
N SER A 291 -22.10 -0.98 5.52
CA SER A 291 -20.98 -0.11 5.84
C SER A 291 -19.67 -0.88 5.93
N VAL A 292 -18.56 -0.20 5.64
CA VAL A 292 -17.19 -0.71 5.77
C VAL A 292 -16.41 0.27 6.62
N PHE A 293 -15.64 -0.23 7.58
CA PHE A 293 -14.84 0.60 8.49
C PHE A 293 -13.35 0.38 8.27
N ILE A 294 -12.59 1.46 8.14
CA ILE A 294 -11.14 1.42 7.86
C ILE A 294 -10.45 2.46 8.74
N SER A 295 -9.37 2.06 9.44
CA SER A 295 -8.66 2.94 10.39
C SER A 295 -8.16 4.23 9.74
N GLN A 296 -7.50 4.10 8.58
CA GLN A 296 -7.04 5.23 7.76
C GLN A 296 -7.05 4.86 6.28
N MET A 297 -7.14 5.84 5.39
CA MET A 297 -6.87 5.66 3.96
C MET A 297 -6.14 6.87 3.39
N SER A 298 -5.36 6.60 2.37
CA SER A 298 -4.66 7.57 1.52
C SER A 298 -5.14 7.47 0.07
N ASP A 299 -4.61 8.35 -0.78
CA ASP A 299 -4.79 8.33 -2.23
C ASP A 299 -4.43 7.02 -2.94
N SER A 300 -3.63 6.16 -2.31
CA SER A 300 -3.18 4.90 -2.91
C SER A 300 -3.97 3.68 -2.45
N ASP A 301 -4.96 3.87 -1.60
CA ASP A 301 -5.81 2.80 -1.11
C ASP A 301 -7.07 2.70 -1.96
N THR A 302 -7.52 1.48 -2.23
CA THR A 302 -8.68 1.24 -3.09
C THR A 302 -9.61 0.23 -2.45
N VAL A 303 -10.89 0.58 -2.36
CA VAL A 303 -11.97 -0.32 -1.94
C VAL A 303 -12.78 -0.73 -3.15
N ALA A 304 -13.05 -2.03 -3.30
CA ALA A 304 -13.92 -2.54 -4.36
C ALA A 304 -15.21 -3.10 -3.78
N PHE A 305 -16.33 -2.79 -4.43
CA PHE A 305 -17.66 -3.29 -4.08
C PHE A 305 -18.21 -4.09 -5.26
N SER A 306 -18.79 -5.26 -4.99
CA SER A 306 -19.59 -5.99 -5.97
C SER A 306 -21.07 -5.82 -5.68
N PHE A 307 -21.88 -5.76 -6.73
CA PHE A 307 -23.32 -5.59 -6.66
C PHE A 307 -24.01 -6.60 -7.56
N TYR A 308 -25.27 -6.89 -7.25
CA TYR A 308 -26.14 -7.69 -8.12
C TYR A 308 -27.54 -7.08 -8.15
N ILE A 309 -28.30 -7.46 -9.19
CA ILE A 309 -29.70 -7.08 -9.36
C ILE A 309 -30.55 -8.18 -8.72
N ASP A 310 -31.32 -7.82 -7.70
CA ASP A 310 -32.13 -8.74 -6.89
C ASP A 310 -33.57 -8.85 -7.42
N GLU A 311 -34.06 -7.78 -8.06
CA GLU A 311 -35.42 -7.68 -8.60
C GLU A 311 -35.41 -7.28 -10.07
N SER A 312 -36.41 -7.72 -10.84
CA SER A 312 -36.54 -7.36 -12.25
C SER A 312 -36.70 -5.85 -12.43
N VAL A 313 -35.82 -5.24 -13.23
CA VAL A 313 -35.84 -3.80 -13.51
C VAL A 313 -36.43 -3.55 -14.89
N LYS A 314 -37.36 -2.59 -15.05
CA LYS A 314 -37.91 -2.26 -16.38
C LYS A 314 -36.79 -1.75 -17.31
N GLU A 315 -36.90 -1.97 -18.63
CA GLU A 315 -35.97 -1.42 -19.63
C GLU A 315 -35.89 0.11 -19.50
N ASN A 316 -34.71 0.69 -19.72
CA ASN A 316 -34.46 2.14 -19.68
C ASN A 316 -34.79 2.81 -18.33
N THR A 317 -34.80 2.04 -17.24
CA THR A 317 -34.90 2.59 -15.89
C THR A 317 -33.53 3.10 -15.48
N ILE A 318 -33.48 4.33 -14.96
CA ILE A 318 -32.26 4.87 -14.36
C ILE A 318 -32.14 4.30 -12.95
N LEU A 319 -31.02 3.62 -12.70
CA LEU A 319 -30.65 3.08 -11.40
C LEU A 319 -29.51 3.93 -10.83
N TYR A 320 -29.54 4.17 -9.52
CA TYR A 320 -28.57 5.01 -8.84
C TYR A 320 -27.74 4.19 -7.87
N LEU A 321 -26.47 4.57 -7.77
CA LEU A 321 -25.52 4.08 -6.78
C LEU A 321 -24.85 5.29 -6.16
N GLN A 322 -24.82 5.32 -4.84
CA GLN A 322 -24.18 6.35 -4.06
C GLN A 322 -23.25 5.71 -3.04
N ILE A 323 -22.00 6.16 -3.03
CA ILE A 323 -21.00 5.80 -2.02
C ILE A 323 -20.75 7.05 -1.19
N THR A 324 -20.96 6.97 0.12
CA THR A 324 -20.67 8.04 1.08
C THR A 324 -19.47 7.63 1.93
N VAL A 325 -18.42 8.44 1.93
CA VAL A 325 -17.21 8.23 2.72
C VAL A 325 -17.15 9.30 3.79
N ASN A 326 -17.37 8.92 5.05
CA ASN A 326 -17.14 9.79 6.20
C ASN A 326 -15.73 9.53 6.71
N PHE A 327 -14.98 10.60 7.00
CA PHE A 327 -13.62 10.49 7.52
C PHE A 327 -13.22 11.77 8.27
N ILE A 328 -12.15 11.69 9.05
CA ILE A 328 -11.51 12.84 9.69
C ILE A 328 -10.16 13.05 8.99
N ASP A 329 -9.88 14.24 8.49
CA ASP A 329 -8.58 14.49 7.85
C ASP A 329 -7.43 14.68 8.86
N ASN A 330 -6.21 14.81 8.36
CA ASN A 330 -5.03 15.14 9.18
C ASN A 330 -5.20 16.36 10.09
N PHE A 331 -6.10 17.30 9.76
CA PHE A 331 -6.33 18.53 10.51
C PHE A 331 -7.44 18.37 11.57
N GLY A 332 -7.95 17.16 11.78
CA GLY A 332 -9.01 16.89 12.76
C GLY A 332 -10.39 17.34 12.29
N ILE A 333 -10.56 17.64 10.99
CA ILE A 333 -11.83 18.11 10.43
C ILE A 333 -12.60 16.89 9.91
N GLN A 334 -13.79 16.67 10.48
CA GLN A 334 -14.74 15.68 9.94
C GLN A 334 -15.21 16.12 8.56
N LYS A 335 -15.05 15.24 7.57
CA LYS A 335 -15.44 15.45 6.18
C LYS A 335 -16.30 14.29 5.70
N VAL A 336 -17.12 14.59 4.70
CA VAL A 336 -17.93 13.62 3.98
C VAL A 336 -17.66 13.80 2.50
N ARG A 337 -17.34 12.71 1.81
CA ARG A 337 -17.22 12.66 0.35
C ARG A 337 -18.29 11.75 -0.23
N VAL A 338 -19.04 12.25 -1.19
CA VAL A 338 -20.15 11.53 -1.82
C VAL A 338 -19.84 11.29 -3.28
N PHE A 339 -19.91 10.04 -3.71
CA PHE A 339 -19.81 9.63 -5.11
C PHE A 339 -21.18 9.17 -5.57
N ASN A 340 -21.74 9.85 -6.56
CA ASN A 340 -23.00 9.47 -7.18
C ASN A 340 -22.73 8.94 -8.58
N HIS A 341 -23.32 7.81 -8.92
CA HIS A 341 -23.28 7.25 -10.25
C HIS A 341 -24.66 6.73 -10.63
N SER A 342 -24.98 6.81 -11.92
CA SER A 342 -26.25 6.32 -12.46
C SER A 342 -26.01 5.39 -13.62
N PHE A 343 -26.78 4.31 -13.69
CA PHE A 343 -26.77 3.34 -14.77
C PHE A 343 -28.15 3.31 -15.44
N ILE A 344 -28.21 2.90 -16.70
CA ILE A 344 -29.48 2.68 -17.42
C ILE A 344 -29.63 1.17 -17.62
N SER A 345 -30.76 0.61 -17.19
CA SER A 345 -31.05 -0.82 -17.35
C SER A 345 -31.32 -1.18 -18.82
N SER A 346 -30.83 -2.36 -19.24
CA SER A 346 -31.17 -2.92 -20.54
C SER A 346 -31.22 -4.45 -20.54
N TYR A 347 -32.18 -5.01 -21.27
CA TYR A 347 -32.32 -6.42 -21.62
C TYR A 347 -31.62 -6.76 -22.94
N LYS A 348 -31.12 -5.75 -23.68
CA LYS A 348 -30.38 -5.97 -24.92
C LYS A 348 -28.95 -6.40 -24.59
N ILE A 349 -28.65 -7.67 -24.80
CA ILE A 349 -27.34 -8.27 -24.50
C ILE A 349 -26.19 -7.54 -25.18
N ALA A 350 -26.36 -7.10 -26.44
CA ALA A 350 -25.34 -6.33 -27.15
C ALA A 350 -25.01 -5.00 -26.43
N THR A 351 -26.02 -4.30 -25.91
CA THR A 351 -25.83 -3.08 -25.13
C THR A 351 -25.07 -3.36 -23.84
N LEU A 352 -25.36 -4.47 -23.15
CA LEU A 352 -24.65 -4.85 -21.93
C LEU A 352 -23.17 -5.10 -22.22
N TYR A 353 -22.85 -5.92 -23.23
CA TYR A 353 -21.47 -6.21 -23.59
C TYR A 353 -20.71 -4.96 -24.03
N ASN A 354 -21.31 -4.08 -24.83
CA ASN A 354 -20.63 -2.86 -25.29
C ASN A 354 -20.24 -1.89 -24.16
N ASN A 355 -20.90 -1.96 -23.00
CA ASN A 355 -20.64 -1.09 -21.85
C ASN A 355 -19.83 -1.77 -20.72
N LEU A 356 -19.27 -2.95 -20.96
CA LEU A 356 -18.36 -3.59 -20.00
C LEU A 356 -17.00 -2.88 -19.96
N CYS A 357 -16.36 -2.92 -18.79
CA CYS A 357 -15.04 -2.31 -18.57
C CYS A 357 -14.05 -3.42 -18.19
N PHE A 358 -13.22 -3.86 -19.13
CA PHE A 358 -12.35 -5.03 -18.94
C PHE A 358 -11.38 -4.89 -17.76
N ASP A 359 -10.89 -3.68 -17.53
CA ASP A 359 -9.90 -3.36 -16.51
C ASP A 359 -10.47 -3.41 -15.09
N THR A 360 -11.69 -2.89 -14.91
CA THR A 360 -12.44 -2.95 -13.66
C THR A 360 -12.84 -4.39 -13.35
N ILE A 361 -13.28 -5.14 -14.37
CA ILE A 361 -13.59 -6.56 -14.23
C ILE A 361 -12.33 -7.34 -13.83
N PHE A 362 -11.21 -7.13 -14.52
CA PHE A 362 -9.95 -7.79 -14.19
C PHE A 362 -9.48 -7.46 -12.77
N CYS A 363 -9.48 -6.18 -12.39
CA CYS A 363 -9.14 -5.73 -11.04
C CYS A 363 -10.04 -6.39 -9.97
N SER A 364 -11.34 -6.54 -10.26
CA SER A 364 -12.27 -7.23 -9.36
C SER A 364 -11.94 -8.72 -9.21
N PHE A 365 -11.55 -9.41 -10.29
CA PHE A 365 -11.11 -10.80 -10.22
C PHE A 365 -9.86 -10.96 -9.37
N VAL A 366 -8.89 -10.08 -9.56
CA VAL A 366 -7.68 -10.08 -8.74
C VAL A 366 -8.04 -9.86 -7.28
N LYS A 367 -8.80 -8.82 -6.94
CA LYS A 367 -9.17 -8.54 -5.54
C LYS A 367 -9.96 -9.68 -4.90
N PHE A 368 -10.86 -10.33 -5.64
CA PHE A 368 -11.55 -11.53 -5.18
C PHE A 368 -10.57 -12.66 -4.83
N LEU A 369 -9.60 -12.95 -5.71
CA LEU A 369 -8.57 -13.97 -5.45
C LEU A 369 -7.68 -13.63 -4.27
N MET A 370 -7.22 -12.38 -4.17
CA MET A 370 -6.32 -11.94 -3.10
C MET A 370 -7.02 -11.87 -1.74
N ASN A 371 -8.35 -11.76 -1.71
CA ASN A 371 -9.10 -11.72 -0.46
C ASN A 371 -9.26 -13.11 0.19
N ASP A 372 -9.41 -14.16 -0.63
CA ASP A 372 -9.58 -15.55 -0.21
C ASP A 372 -8.41 -16.42 -0.71
N THR A 373 -7.27 -16.24 -0.05
CA THR A 373 -5.99 -16.87 -0.41
C THR A 373 -5.99 -18.37 -0.16
N GLU A 374 -6.82 -18.86 0.77
CA GLU A 374 -6.94 -20.28 1.10
C GLU A 374 -7.58 -21.09 -0.05
N ASN A 375 -8.51 -20.48 -0.78
CA ASN A 375 -9.21 -21.12 -1.91
C ASN A 375 -8.71 -20.63 -3.28
N LEU A 376 -7.52 -20.03 -3.35
CA LEU A 376 -7.01 -19.32 -4.54
C LEU A 376 -7.13 -20.14 -5.84
N LYS A 377 -6.68 -21.40 -5.86
CA LYS A 377 -6.76 -22.27 -7.06
C LYS A 377 -8.20 -22.54 -7.51
N LYS A 378 -9.10 -22.81 -6.55
CA LYS A 378 -10.53 -23.02 -6.81
C LYS A 378 -11.19 -21.75 -7.33
N ASN A 379 -10.89 -20.61 -6.72
CA ASN A 379 -11.44 -19.31 -7.11
C ASN A 379 -10.93 -18.88 -8.49
N LEU A 380 -9.68 -19.22 -8.84
CA LEU A 380 -9.13 -18.99 -10.18
C LEU A 380 -9.89 -19.78 -11.24
N GLU A 381 -10.12 -21.08 -11.02
CA GLU A 381 -10.93 -21.91 -11.92
C GLU A 381 -12.38 -21.41 -12.02
N ASN A 382 -12.97 -20.92 -10.92
CA ASN A 382 -14.31 -20.32 -10.95
C ASN A 382 -14.36 -19.10 -11.86
N ILE A 383 -13.38 -18.19 -11.75
CA ILE A 383 -13.28 -17.02 -12.63
C ILE A 383 -13.10 -17.44 -14.08
N LYS A 384 -12.22 -18.42 -14.35
CA LYS A 384 -11.98 -18.96 -15.69
C LYS A 384 -13.27 -19.48 -16.32
N ASN A 385 -14.02 -20.28 -15.56
CA ASN A 385 -15.30 -20.82 -16.01
C ASN A 385 -16.34 -19.72 -16.22
N MET A 386 -16.35 -18.68 -15.38
CA MET A 386 -17.22 -17.52 -15.56
C MET A 386 -16.89 -16.74 -16.84
N LEU A 387 -15.61 -16.51 -17.13
CA LEU A 387 -15.14 -15.87 -18.35
C LEU A 387 -15.57 -16.68 -19.59
N ILE A 388 -15.33 -18.00 -19.59
CA ILE A 388 -15.75 -18.89 -20.68
C ILE A 388 -17.26 -18.81 -20.89
N LYS A 389 -18.06 -18.94 -19.83
CA LYS A 389 -19.52 -18.87 -19.91
C LYS A 389 -20.02 -17.52 -20.43
N SER A 390 -19.39 -16.42 -20.03
CA SER A 390 -19.71 -15.09 -20.56
C SER A 390 -19.43 -15.03 -22.07
N LEU A 391 -18.25 -15.46 -22.52
CA LEU A 391 -17.90 -15.45 -23.94
C LEU A 391 -18.77 -16.41 -24.77
N GLN A 392 -19.15 -17.57 -24.22
CA GLN A 392 -20.17 -18.46 -24.80
C GLN A 392 -21.51 -17.76 -24.97
N PHE A 393 -21.98 -17.10 -23.91
CA PHE A 393 -23.25 -16.37 -23.94
C PHE A 393 -23.24 -15.21 -24.95
N TYR A 394 -22.11 -14.50 -25.09
CA TYR A 394 -21.95 -13.49 -26.13
C TYR A 394 -22.00 -14.09 -27.53
N ARG A 395 -21.24 -15.16 -27.78
CA ARG A 395 -21.18 -15.81 -29.10
C ARG A 395 -22.58 -16.16 -29.61
N THR A 396 -23.44 -16.58 -28.71
CA THR A 396 -24.73 -17.20 -29.01
C THR A 396 -25.84 -16.17 -29.10
N SER A 397 -25.77 -15.14 -28.25
CA SER A 397 -26.76 -14.07 -28.19
C SER A 397 -26.47 -12.93 -29.17
N CYS A 398 -25.19 -12.67 -29.50
CA CYS A 398 -24.77 -11.50 -30.27
C CYS A 398 -24.08 -11.82 -31.60
N SER A 399 -23.49 -13.02 -31.76
CA SER A 399 -22.76 -13.39 -32.98
C SER A 399 -23.14 -14.78 -33.50
N SER A 400 -24.43 -15.12 -33.49
CA SER A 400 -24.92 -16.45 -33.87
C SER A 400 -24.61 -16.85 -35.31
N GLN A 401 -24.34 -15.88 -36.18
CA GLN A 401 -23.97 -16.09 -37.59
C GLN A 401 -22.47 -16.37 -37.80
N ALA A 402 -21.64 -16.23 -36.76
CA ALA A 402 -20.20 -16.45 -36.87
C ALA A 402 -19.90 -17.93 -37.14
N THR A 403 -18.96 -18.19 -38.06
CA THR A 403 -18.54 -19.55 -38.38
C THR A 403 -17.89 -20.23 -37.17
N SER A 404 -17.94 -21.55 -37.10
CA SER A 404 -17.30 -22.31 -36.00
C SER A 404 -15.81 -22.00 -35.89
N THR A 405 -15.10 -21.83 -37.01
CA THR A 405 -13.66 -21.54 -37.03
C THR A 405 -13.29 -20.15 -36.52
N GLN A 406 -14.23 -19.20 -36.45
CA GLN A 406 -13.96 -17.83 -36.04
C GLN A 406 -14.16 -17.65 -34.54
N LEU A 407 -13.11 -17.20 -33.82
CA LEU A 407 -13.23 -16.69 -32.46
C LEU A 407 -13.77 -15.26 -32.51
N VAL A 408 -14.96 -15.04 -31.94
CA VAL A 408 -15.58 -13.71 -31.86
C VAL A 408 -15.62 -13.30 -30.40
N LEU A 409 -15.05 -12.13 -30.10
CA LEU A 409 -15.01 -11.56 -28.76
C LEU A 409 -15.73 -10.20 -28.75
N PRO A 410 -16.36 -9.82 -27.64
CA PRO A 410 -16.85 -8.45 -27.48
C PRO A 410 -15.68 -7.48 -27.40
N GLU A 411 -15.75 -6.38 -28.15
CA GLU A 411 -14.69 -5.37 -28.21
C GLU A 411 -14.30 -4.83 -26.82
N SER A 412 -15.29 -4.60 -25.96
CA SER A 412 -15.14 -4.08 -24.59
C SER A 412 -14.34 -4.97 -23.64
N ILE A 413 -14.29 -6.29 -23.88
CA ILE A 413 -13.58 -7.27 -23.05
C ILE A 413 -12.60 -8.14 -23.82
N LYS A 414 -12.22 -7.74 -25.04
CA LYS A 414 -11.28 -8.51 -25.88
C LYS A 414 -9.89 -8.67 -25.26
N LEU A 415 -9.51 -7.77 -24.35
CA LEU A 415 -8.23 -7.81 -23.63
C LEU A 415 -8.30 -8.68 -22.36
N LEU A 416 -9.49 -9.04 -21.90
CA LEU A 416 -9.66 -9.83 -20.68
C LEU A 416 -8.98 -11.23 -20.77
N PRO A 417 -9.01 -11.95 -21.91
CA PRO A 417 -8.25 -13.20 -22.08
C PRO A 417 -6.74 -13.05 -21.86
N VAL A 418 -6.11 -12.02 -22.42
CA VAL A 418 -4.64 -11.82 -22.24
C VAL A 418 -4.31 -11.40 -20.82
N LEU A 419 -5.16 -10.61 -20.17
CA LEU A 419 -4.97 -10.24 -18.76
C LEU A 419 -5.13 -11.45 -17.85
N PHE A 420 -6.17 -12.27 -18.07
CA PHE A 420 -6.43 -13.44 -17.24
C PHE A 420 -5.34 -14.50 -17.38
N GLN A 421 -4.84 -14.80 -18.60
CA GLN A 421 -3.71 -15.73 -18.74
C GLN A 421 -2.41 -15.17 -18.13
N SER A 422 -2.23 -13.84 -18.13
CA SER A 422 -1.08 -13.21 -17.46
C SER A 422 -1.19 -13.37 -15.94
N LEU A 423 -2.39 -13.23 -15.38
CA LEU A 423 -2.68 -13.54 -13.98
C LEU A 423 -2.43 -15.01 -13.65
N GLU A 424 -2.91 -15.96 -14.46
CA GLU A 424 -2.66 -17.41 -14.27
C GLU A 424 -1.16 -17.74 -14.28
N LYS A 425 -0.39 -17.09 -15.17
CA LYS A 425 1.06 -17.25 -15.28
C LYS A 425 1.83 -16.56 -14.16
N HIS A 426 1.25 -15.58 -13.49
CA HIS A 426 1.99 -14.77 -12.54
C HIS A 426 2.54 -15.65 -11.41
N LYS A 427 3.80 -15.41 -11.01
CA LYS A 427 4.50 -16.23 -9.98
C LYS A 427 3.74 -16.32 -8.65
N PHE A 428 2.83 -15.39 -8.42
CA PHE A 428 1.98 -15.30 -7.23
C PHE A 428 0.95 -16.43 -7.17
N ILE A 429 0.42 -16.81 -8.34
CA ILE A 429 -0.52 -17.92 -8.50
C ILE A 429 0.25 -19.24 -8.61
N ALA A 430 1.44 -19.23 -9.21
CA ALA A 430 2.25 -20.42 -9.43
C ALA A 430 2.97 -20.95 -8.18
N ASN A 431 3.48 -20.06 -7.30
CA ASN A 431 4.45 -20.40 -6.24
C ASN A 431 3.98 -20.14 -4.80
N GLU A 432 2.67 -19.95 -4.54
CA GLU A 432 2.08 -19.75 -3.19
C GLU A 432 2.82 -18.69 -2.34
N ILE A 433 2.59 -17.42 -2.67
CA ILE A 433 3.29 -16.27 -2.06
C ILE A 433 2.78 -15.87 -0.68
N SER A 434 3.60 -15.11 0.04
CA SER A 434 3.27 -14.50 1.34
C SER A 434 1.99 -13.68 1.31
N TYR A 435 1.18 -13.86 2.36
CA TYR A 435 -0.07 -13.13 2.62
C TYR A 435 0.09 -11.60 2.47
N SER A 436 1.25 -11.04 2.82
CA SER A 436 1.55 -9.62 2.69
C SER A 436 1.43 -9.10 1.25
N ASP A 437 1.90 -9.86 0.26
CA ASP A 437 1.90 -9.40 -1.13
C ASP A 437 0.48 -9.37 -1.70
N PHE A 438 -0.34 -10.36 -1.33
CA PHE A 438 -1.75 -10.39 -1.66
C PHE A 438 -2.48 -9.17 -1.10
N ARG A 439 -2.24 -8.82 0.16
CA ARG A 439 -2.85 -7.64 0.79
C ARG A 439 -2.35 -6.32 0.20
N LYS A 440 -1.08 -6.24 -0.23
CA LYS A 440 -0.59 -5.08 -1.00
C LYS A 440 -1.35 -4.93 -2.34
N ILE A 441 -1.58 -6.03 -3.05
CA ILE A 441 -2.34 -6.02 -4.32
C ILE A 441 -3.80 -5.61 -4.12
N ILE A 442 -4.43 -5.97 -2.99
CA ILE A 442 -5.81 -5.54 -2.71
C ILE A 442 -5.94 -4.02 -2.74
N ASN A 443 -4.94 -3.26 -2.28
CA ASN A 443 -4.99 -1.79 -2.31
C ASN A 443 -4.66 -1.19 -3.68
N PHE A 444 -4.19 -1.97 -4.66
CA PHE A 444 -3.86 -1.42 -5.97
C PHE A 444 -5.09 -0.78 -6.63
N SER A 445 -4.85 0.37 -7.24
CA SER A 445 -5.80 1.01 -8.17
C SER A 445 -5.98 0.13 -9.40
N VAL A 446 -7.01 0.40 -10.21
CA VAL A 446 -7.25 -0.32 -11.47
C VAL A 446 -6.02 -0.22 -12.39
N GLN A 447 -5.45 0.97 -12.54
CA GLN A 447 -4.23 1.19 -13.34
C GLN A 447 -3.05 0.38 -12.82
N LYS A 448 -2.79 0.43 -11.51
CA LYS A 448 -1.67 -0.29 -10.89
C LYS A 448 -1.85 -1.80 -11.05
N ASN A 449 -3.06 -2.30 -10.86
CA ASN A 449 -3.40 -3.71 -11.03
C ASN A 449 -3.14 -4.18 -12.47
N LEU A 450 -3.62 -3.44 -13.47
CA LEU A 450 -3.35 -3.75 -14.88
C LEU A 450 -1.86 -3.85 -15.17
N ARG A 451 -1.09 -2.84 -14.76
CA ARG A 451 0.35 -2.71 -15.07
C ARG A 451 1.19 -3.74 -14.33
N PHE A 452 0.74 -4.17 -13.16
CA PHE A 452 1.38 -5.24 -12.43
C PHE A 452 1.28 -6.60 -13.15
N PHE A 453 0.12 -6.94 -13.71
CA PHE A 453 -0.07 -8.23 -14.40
C PHE A 453 0.23 -8.19 -15.91
N TYR A 454 0.11 -7.03 -16.56
CA TYR A 454 0.53 -6.81 -17.94
C TYR A 454 1.36 -5.50 -18.00
N PRO A 455 2.67 -5.60 -17.71
CA PRO A 455 3.62 -4.49 -17.78
C PRO A 455 3.65 -3.74 -19.11
N ARG A 456 4.25 -2.56 -19.12
CA ARG A 456 4.62 -1.88 -20.37
C ARG A 456 6.09 -2.12 -20.67
N LEU A 457 6.39 -2.48 -21.92
CA LEU A 457 7.74 -2.64 -22.44
C LEU A 457 7.97 -1.58 -23.52
N PHE A 458 9.05 -0.83 -23.40
CA PHE A 458 9.44 0.25 -24.30
C PHE A 458 10.84 -0.02 -24.85
N SER A 459 11.09 0.38 -26.10
CA SER A 459 12.45 0.52 -26.62
C SER A 459 13.02 1.87 -26.20
N LEU A 460 14.24 1.90 -25.65
CA LEU A 460 14.92 3.17 -25.35
C LEU A 460 15.17 3.96 -26.64
N THR A 461 15.44 3.28 -27.75
CA THR A 461 15.67 3.90 -29.06
C THR A 461 14.43 4.64 -29.56
N ASP A 462 13.25 4.03 -29.44
CA ASP A 462 12.00 4.69 -29.84
C ASP A 462 11.70 5.92 -28.97
N TYR A 463 11.98 5.83 -27.66
CA TYR A 463 11.86 6.98 -26.78
C TYR A 463 12.89 8.07 -27.07
N PHE A 464 14.13 7.70 -27.42
CA PHE A 464 15.17 8.66 -27.81
C PHE A 464 14.76 9.48 -29.04
N VAL A 465 13.98 8.92 -29.96
CA VAL A 465 13.48 9.65 -31.14
C VAL A 465 12.30 10.56 -30.82
N GLU A 466 11.39 10.12 -29.94
CA GLU A 466 10.14 10.85 -29.66
C GLU A 466 10.21 11.80 -28.46
N GLU A 467 11.08 11.50 -27.49
CA GLU A 467 11.24 12.16 -26.18
C GLU A 467 9.91 12.42 -25.45
N ASN A 468 8.96 11.50 -25.60
CA ASN A 468 7.64 11.62 -25.01
C ASN A 468 6.99 10.24 -24.84
N LEU A 469 6.81 9.80 -23.59
CA LEU A 469 6.33 8.46 -23.28
C LEU A 469 4.93 8.18 -23.84
N LYS A 470 4.11 9.21 -24.05
CA LYS A 470 2.75 9.06 -24.61
C LYS A 470 2.74 8.83 -26.13
N LYS A 471 3.83 9.15 -26.82
CA LYS A 471 3.98 8.92 -28.27
C LYS A 471 4.67 7.60 -28.60
N VAL A 472 5.44 7.06 -27.66
CA VAL A 472 6.13 5.77 -27.83
C VAL A 472 5.13 4.62 -27.75
N ASN A 473 5.15 3.74 -28.75
CA ASN A 473 4.35 2.53 -28.75
C ASN A 473 4.97 1.48 -27.80
N CYS A 474 4.15 0.88 -26.96
CA CYS A 474 4.59 -0.25 -26.15
C CYS A 474 4.75 -1.51 -27.02
N LEU A 475 5.85 -2.23 -26.81
CA LEU A 475 6.07 -3.55 -27.38
C LEU A 475 5.21 -4.59 -26.65
N ARG A 476 4.81 -5.63 -27.38
CA ARG A 476 4.12 -6.79 -26.76
C ARG A 476 5.10 -7.55 -25.87
N LEU A 477 4.56 -8.14 -24.80
CA LEU A 477 5.34 -8.85 -23.77
C LEU A 477 5.74 -10.26 -24.21
N SER A 478 6.58 -10.34 -25.24
CA SER A 478 7.20 -11.56 -25.74
C SER A 478 8.69 -11.34 -25.93
N SER A 479 9.50 -12.32 -25.55
CA SER A 479 10.95 -12.35 -25.76
C SER A 479 11.36 -12.23 -27.23
N GLN A 480 10.47 -12.52 -28.17
CA GLN A 480 10.72 -12.32 -29.61
C GLN A 480 10.87 -10.85 -30.00
N ASN A 481 10.36 -9.93 -29.19
CA ASN A 481 10.49 -8.48 -29.43
C ASN A 481 11.76 -7.88 -28.81
N ILE A 482 12.66 -8.71 -28.26
CA ILE A 482 13.86 -8.28 -27.56
C ILE A 482 15.09 -8.61 -28.39
N ASN A 483 15.77 -7.57 -28.88
CA ASN A 483 17.03 -7.68 -29.60
C ASN A 483 18.22 -7.56 -28.65
N SER A 484 19.29 -8.32 -28.92
CA SER A 484 20.50 -8.32 -28.09
C SER A 484 21.35 -7.04 -28.24
N ASN A 485 20.99 -6.14 -29.16
CA ASN A 485 21.75 -4.94 -29.52
C ASN A 485 21.05 -3.67 -29.04
N GLU A 486 19.93 -3.80 -28.34
CA GLU A 486 19.09 -2.69 -27.89
C GLU A 486 18.98 -2.65 -26.37
N ILE A 487 18.44 -1.55 -25.86
CA ILE A 487 18.09 -1.35 -24.46
C ILE A 487 16.57 -1.20 -24.36
N TYR A 488 15.96 -1.91 -23.41
CA TYR A 488 14.52 -1.89 -23.19
C TYR A 488 14.19 -1.43 -21.77
N ILE A 489 13.08 -0.71 -21.63
CA ILE A 489 12.54 -0.26 -20.35
C ILE A 489 11.24 -1.01 -20.12
N LEU A 490 11.17 -1.79 -19.04
CA LEU A 490 9.94 -2.45 -18.61
C LEU A 490 9.48 -1.88 -17.28
N GLU A 491 8.22 -1.46 -17.19
CA GLU A 491 7.64 -0.99 -15.93
C GLU A 491 6.40 -1.80 -15.58
N ASN A 492 6.30 -2.21 -14.31
CA ASN A 492 5.20 -3.03 -13.80
C ASN A 492 4.46 -2.36 -12.63
N SER A 493 4.49 -1.03 -12.55
CA SER A 493 3.97 -0.20 -11.45
C SER A 493 4.59 -0.39 -10.05
N LEU A 494 5.55 -1.32 -9.89
CA LEU A 494 6.37 -1.44 -8.67
C LEU A 494 7.84 -1.10 -8.95
N LYS A 495 8.37 -1.62 -10.07
CA LYS A 495 9.75 -1.44 -10.49
C LYS A 495 9.82 -0.95 -11.93
N ILE A 496 10.93 -0.31 -12.25
CA ILE A 496 11.37 0.02 -13.60
C ILE A 496 12.62 -0.82 -13.87
N TYR A 497 12.54 -1.71 -14.84
CA TYR A 497 13.67 -2.50 -15.30
C TYR A 497 14.30 -1.85 -16.52
N ILE A 498 15.62 -1.73 -16.52
CA ILE A 498 16.43 -1.32 -17.67
C ILE A 498 17.18 -2.56 -18.14
N TYR A 499 16.69 -3.18 -19.20
CA TYR A 499 17.28 -4.39 -19.78
C TYR A 499 18.26 -4.01 -20.88
N VAL A 500 19.53 -4.36 -20.70
CA VAL A 500 20.65 -4.06 -21.59
C VAL A 500 21.04 -5.32 -22.35
N GLY A 501 20.86 -5.30 -23.67
CA GLY A 501 21.27 -6.37 -24.55
C GLY A 501 22.78 -6.65 -24.49
N ARG A 502 23.18 -7.91 -24.71
CA ARG A 502 24.58 -8.36 -24.57
C ARG A 502 25.52 -7.74 -25.61
N GLN A 503 24.99 -7.29 -26.75
CA GLN A 503 25.76 -6.69 -27.85
C GLN A 503 25.69 -5.15 -27.84
N VAL A 504 25.12 -4.53 -26.81
CA VAL A 504 25.15 -3.08 -26.63
C VAL A 504 26.59 -2.61 -26.41
N GLU A 505 26.98 -1.54 -27.12
CA GLU A 505 28.33 -0.97 -27.05
C GLU A 505 28.65 -0.44 -25.64
N LYS A 506 29.89 -0.62 -25.18
CA LYS A 506 30.28 -0.24 -23.81
C LYS A 506 30.24 1.27 -23.62
N GLU A 507 30.57 2.01 -24.67
CA GLU A 507 30.54 3.47 -24.72
C GLU A 507 29.15 4.01 -24.38
N LEU A 508 28.08 3.38 -24.90
CA LEU A 508 26.70 3.74 -24.59
C LEU A 508 26.31 3.40 -23.15
N ILE A 509 26.79 2.27 -22.61
CA ILE A 509 26.55 1.89 -21.20
C ILE A 509 27.20 2.91 -20.26
N ILE A 510 28.41 3.39 -20.60
CA ILE A 510 29.11 4.46 -19.88
C ILE A 510 28.34 5.78 -19.97
N SER A 511 27.91 6.19 -21.17
CA SER A 511 27.20 7.46 -21.36
C SER A 511 25.89 7.49 -20.58
N LEU A 512 25.12 6.39 -20.59
CA LEU A 512 23.90 6.20 -19.81
C LEU A 512 24.13 6.09 -18.28
N LYS A 513 25.38 5.99 -17.82
CA LYS A 513 25.77 5.78 -16.41
C LYS A 513 25.19 4.51 -15.77
N ILE A 514 25.00 3.44 -16.55
CA ILE A 514 24.39 2.15 -16.09
C ILE A 514 25.41 1.02 -15.91
N GLU A 515 26.68 1.36 -15.68
CA GLU A 515 27.78 0.37 -15.62
C GLU A 515 27.72 -0.54 -14.38
N ASN A 516 27.45 0.05 -13.21
CA ASN A 516 27.45 -0.63 -11.89
C ASN A 516 26.03 -0.75 -11.33
N LEU A 517 25.49 -1.98 -11.38
CA LEU A 517 24.09 -2.30 -11.06
C LEU A 517 23.75 -2.23 -9.57
N GLU A 518 24.75 -2.29 -8.70
CA GLU A 518 24.62 -2.29 -7.22
C GLU A 518 24.92 -0.92 -6.60
N ASP A 519 25.23 0.08 -7.42
CA ASP A 519 25.74 1.35 -6.94
C ASP A 519 24.61 2.26 -6.43
N LEU A 520 24.71 2.69 -5.17
CA LEU A 520 23.83 3.72 -4.59
C LEU A 520 23.86 5.01 -5.45
N ASN A 521 24.96 5.26 -6.15
CA ASN A 521 25.12 6.37 -7.07
C ASN A 521 24.11 6.33 -8.23
N PHE A 522 23.80 5.16 -8.78
CA PHE A 522 22.82 5.06 -9.88
C PHE A 522 21.38 5.28 -9.38
N TYR A 523 21.08 4.76 -8.19
CA TYR A 523 19.80 5.04 -7.55
C TYR A 523 19.62 6.55 -7.31
N ASN A 524 20.62 7.20 -6.71
CA ASN A 524 20.64 8.64 -6.48
C ASN A 524 20.50 9.43 -7.79
N PHE A 525 21.22 9.04 -8.85
CA PHE A 525 21.09 9.64 -10.18
C PHE A 525 19.65 9.61 -10.72
N CYS A 526 18.90 8.53 -10.46
CA CYS A 526 17.51 8.38 -10.87
C CYS A 526 16.49 9.10 -9.97
N THR A 527 16.89 9.57 -8.78
CA THR A 527 16.00 10.20 -7.78
C THR A 527 16.29 11.68 -7.55
N GLU A 528 17.51 12.15 -7.80
CA GLU A 528 17.89 13.55 -7.60
C GLU A 528 17.25 14.45 -8.66
N ASN A 529 16.57 15.50 -8.20
CA ASN A 529 15.98 16.54 -9.06
C ASN A 529 17.01 17.59 -9.53
N GLU A 530 18.28 17.44 -9.16
CA GLU A 530 19.32 18.38 -9.55
C GLU A 530 19.59 18.30 -11.06
N GLU A 531 19.61 19.48 -11.70
CA GLU A 531 20.15 19.69 -13.04
C GLU A 531 21.65 19.46 -12.97
N ASN A 532 22.06 18.20 -13.06
CA ASN A 532 23.47 17.85 -13.07
C ASN A 532 24.11 18.43 -14.34
N GLU A 533 24.88 19.52 -14.21
CA GLU A 533 25.53 20.27 -15.30
C GLU A 533 26.50 19.44 -16.17
N ASN A 534 26.72 18.15 -15.87
CA ASN A 534 27.65 17.26 -16.58
C ASN A 534 27.07 15.83 -16.79
N ILE A 535 25.97 15.71 -17.53
CA ILE A 535 25.44 14.41 -17.98
C ILE A 535 25.39 14.35 -19.50
N SER A 536 25.57 13.17 -20.09
CA SER A 536 25.43 13.01 -21.54
C SER A 536 23.97 13.15 -21.96
N GLU A 537 23.74 13.37 -23.26
CA GLU A 537 22.40 13.43 -23.84
C GLU A 537 21.62 12.12 -23.59
N GLU A 538 22.28 10.96 -23.73
CA GLU A 538 21.65 9.66 -23.51
C GLU A 538 21.25 9.47 -22.04
N ALA A 539 22.11 9.86 -21.10
CA ALA A 539 21.77 9.83 -19.67
C ALA A 539 20.61 10.76 -19.32
N PHE A 540 20.55 11.94 -19.95
CA PHE A 540 19.43 12.87 -19.77
C PHE A 540 18.12 12.27 -20.29
N VAL A 541 18.13 11.68 -21.50
CA VAL A 541 16.96 11.02 -22.10
C VAL A 541 16.46 9.87 -21.21
N LEU A 542 17.36 9.00 -20.74
CA LEU A 542 16.99 7.91 -19.83
C LEU A 542 16.40 8.44 -18.51
N LYS A 543 17.02 9.47 -17.92
CA LYS A 543 16.53 10.10 -16.68
C LYS A 543 15.13 10.70 -16.88
N ASN A 544 14.90 11.36 -18.01
CA ASN A 544 13.59 11.93 -18.34
C ASN A 544 12.52 10.84 -18.55
N MET A 545 12.87 9.75 -19.23
CA MET A 545 11.96 8.61 -19.40
C MET A 545 11.55 8.00 -18.05
N ILE A 546 12.52 7.78 -17.16
CA ILE A 546 12.26 7.27 -15.80
C ILE A 546 11.36 8.22 -15.02
N LYS A 547 11.60 9.53 -15.13
CA LYS A 547 10.77 10.56 -14.49
C LYS A 547 9.33 10.51 -15.01
N GLU A 548 9.12 10.51 -16.33
CA GLU A 548 7.77 10.41 -16.92
C GLU A 548 7.04 9.12 -16.49
N ILE A 549 7.75 8.01 -16.34
CA ILE A 549 7.17 6.76 -15.82
C ILE A 549 6.75 6.92 -14.36
N LYS A 550 7.59 7.50 -13.50
CA LYS A 550 7.28 7.73 -12.07
C LYS A 550 6.08 8.68 -11.91
N GLU A 551 6.01 9.73 -12.72
CA GLU A 551 4.89 10.69 -12.75
C GLU A 551 3.55 10.03 -13.13
N CYS A 552 3.56 8.93 -13.91
CA CYS A 552 2.33 8.17 -14.21
C CYS A 552 1.68 7.54 -12.98
N TYR A 553 2.42 7.40 -11.87
CA TYR A 553 1.99 6.74 -10.65
C TYR A 553 2.02 7.65 -9.42
N ASP A 554 2.57 8.86 -9.54
CA ASP A 554 2.82 9.80 -8.44
C ASP A 554 3.59 9.15 -7.29
N LYS A 555 4.56 8.29 -7.62
CA LYS A 555 5.32 7.48 -6.67
C LYS A 555 6.74 7.21 -7.13
N GLU A 556 7.64 7.14 -6.15
CA GLU A 556 8.99 6.62 -6.36
C GLU A 556 8.97 5.11 -6.64
N MET A 557 9.68 4.70 -7.68
CA MET A 557 9.80 3.31 -8.09
C MET A 557 11.24 2.86 -8.00
N GLU A 558 11.44 1.59 -7.61
CA GLU A 558 12.77 0.98 -7.67
C GLU A 558 13.20 0.84 -9.13
N VAL A 559 14.38 1.34 -9.46
CA VAL A 559 14.99 1.16 -10.78
C VAL A 559 16.03 0.03 -10.70
N VAL A 560 15.90 -0.96 -11.57
CA VAL A 560 16.75 -2.16 -11.60
C VAL A 560 17.35 -2.30 -12.99
N VAL A 561 18.68 -2.27 -13.08
CA VAL A 561 19.38 -2.48 -14.35
C VAL A 561 19.75 -3.97 -14.49
N ILE A 562 19.52 -4.53 -15.67
CA ILE A 562 19.69 -5.95 -15.98
C ILE A 562 20.52 -6.09 -17.24
N LYS A 563 21.63 -6.82 -17.19
CA LYS A 563 22.42 -7.17 -18.38
C LYS A 563 22.02 -8.55 -18.86
N GLN A 564 21.79 -8.71 -20.17
CA GLN A 564 21.48 -9.99 -20.79
C GLN A 564 22.58 -11.03 -20.48
N GLY A 565 22.16 -12.23 -20.06
CA GLY A 565 23.04 -13.29 -19.56
C GLY A 565 23.26 -13.28 -18.05
N ASN A 566 22.74 -12.29 -17.31
CA ASN A 566 22.83 -12.23 -15.84
C ASN A 566 21.75 -13.10 -15.18
N GLY A 567 21.96 -14.42 -15.24
CA GLY A 567 20.99 -15.50 -15.03
C GLY A 567 19.80 -15.23 -14.09
N GLN A 568 20.04 -14.98 -12.79
CA GLN A 568 18.93 -14.88 -11.83
C GLN A 568 18.08 -13.61 -12.01
N ILE A 569 18.72 -12.45 -12.21
CA ILE A 569 18.02 -11.17 -12.33
C ILE A 569 17.34 -11.07 -13.70
N GLU A 570 17.98 -11.60 -14.75
CA GLU A 570 17.37 -11.72 -16.07
C GLU A 570 16.11 -12.60 -16.05
N THR A 571 16.09 -13.65 -15.22
CA THR A 571 14.89 -14.48 -15.06
C THR A 571 13.71 -13.66 -14.51
N GLU A 572 13.93 -12.79 -13.52
CA GLU A 572 12.87 -11.90 -12.98
C GLU A 572 12.29 -10.99 -14.07
N PHE A 573 13.11 -10.50 -14.99
CA PHE A 573 12.65 -9.71 -16.13
C PHE A 573 11.85 -10.56 -17.13
N LEU A 574 12.38 -11.72 -17.54
CA LEU A 574 11.74 -12.61 -18.51
C LEU A 574 10.42 -13.20 -18.00
N GLU A 575 10.23 -13.32 -16.69
CA GLU A 575 8.93 -13.67 -16.07
C GLU A 575 7.80 -12.68 -16.42
N ASN A 576 8.12 -11.46 -16.87
CA ASN A 576 7.15 -10.47 -17.33
C ASN A 576 6.77 -10.64 -18.81
N MET A 577 7.40 -11.55 -19.56
CA MET A 577 7.05 -11.85 -20.96
C MET A 577 5.81 -12.75 -21.01
N VAL A 578 4.70 -12.24 -20.49
CA VAL A 578 3.47 -12.99 -20.20
C VAL A 578 2.77 -13.59 -21.43
N GLU A 579 3.12 -13.15 -22.64
CA GLU A 579 2.61 -13.77 -23.86
C GLU A 579 3.36 -15.04 -24.26
N ASP A 580 4.57 -15.25 -23.74
CA ASP A 580 5.35 -16.46 -23.96
C ASP A 580 4.86 -17.62 -23.09
N LYS A 581 5.44 -18.80 -23.32
CA LYS A 581 5.21 -19.96 -22.46
C LYS A 581 5.90 -19.76 -21.11
N LEU A 582 5.13 -19.72 -20.02
CA LEU A 582 5.62 -19.52 -18.65
C LEU A 582 4.87 -20.43 -17.68
N ASN A 583 5.54 -20.91 -16.63
CA ASN A 583 4.93 -21.66 -15.52
C ASN A 583 4.00 -22.81 -15.97
N ASN A 584 4.43 -23.57 -16.99
CA ASN A 584 3.67 -24.65 -17.63
C ASN A 584 2.36 -24.24 -18.33
N VAL A 585 2.09 -22.95 -18.47
CA VAL A 585 1.02 -22.39 -19.30
C VAL A 585 1.59 -22.05 -20.68
N GLY A 586 0.87 -22.43 -21.75
CA GLY A 586 1.26 -22.19 -23.14
C GLY A 586 1.38 -20.71 -23.50
N CYS A 587 1.83 -20.39 -24.71
CA CYS A 587 1.87 -19.00 -25.18
C CYS A 587 0.45 -18.44 -25.35
N TYR A 588 0.30 -17.13 -25.52
CA TYR A 588 -1.02 -16.51 -25.67
C TYR A 588 -1.80 -17.06 -26.88
N GLY A 589 -1.10 -17.43 -27.96
CA GLY A 589 -1.71 -18.10 -29.11
C GLY A 589 -2.35 -19.45 -28.74
N ASP A 590 -1.61 -20.31 -28.03
CA ASP A 590 -2.12 -21.59 -27.54
C ASP A 590 -3.32 -21.40 -26.60
N TYR A 591 -3.24 -20.39 -25.73
CA TYR A 591 -4.31 -20.04 -24.81
C TYR A 591 -5.61 -19.65 -25.53
N LEU A 592 -5.51 -18.82 -26.59
CA LEU A 592 -6.68 -18.46 -27.40
C LEU A 592 -7.29 -19.66 -28.11
N CYS A 593 -6.48 -20.62 -28.58
CA CYS A 593 -6.97 -21.85 -29.18
C CYS A 593 -7.75 -22.71 -28.17
N ASP A 594 -7.23 -22.91 -26.95
CA ASP A 594 -7.92 -23.63 -25.88
C ASP A 594 -9.21 -22.92 -25.45
N LEU A 595 -9.15 -21.59 -25.29
CA LEU A 595 -10.31 -20.77 -24.96
C LEU A 595 -11.41 -20.90 -26.04
N HIS A 596 -11.04 -20.80 -27.32
CA HIS A 596 -11.99 -20.95 -28.43
C HIS A 596 -12.64 -22.34 -28.41
N PHE A 597 -11.85 -23.39 -28.22
CA PHE A 597 -12.37 -24.75 -28.10
C PHE A 597 -13.36 -24.92 -26.93
N LYS A 598 -13.07 -24.31 -25.78
CA LYS A 598 -13.97 -24.31 -24.61
C LYS A 598 -15.24 -23.50 -24.87
N ILE A 599 -15.15 -22.37 -25.56
CA ILE A 599 -16.32 -21.57 -25.96
C ILE A 599 -17.21 -22.38 -26.93
N GLN A 600 -16.65 -23.28 -27.71
CA GLN A 600 -17.42 -24.16 -28.59
C GLN A 600 -18.02 -25.39 -27.91
N LYS A 601 -17.58 -25.78 -26.72
CA LYS A 601 -18.12 -26.94 -26.00
C LYS A 601 -19.40 -26.56 -25.27
N TRP A 602 -20.50 -27.20 -25.67
CA TRP A 602 -21.82 -27.06 -25.10
C TRP A 602 -22.21 -28.32 -24.33
#